data_AF-A0A1E3QLS7-F1
#
_entry.id   AF-A0A1E3QLS7-F1
#
_cell.length_a   1.000
_cell.length_b   1.000
_cell.length_c   1.000
_cell.angle_alpha   90.00
_cell.angle_beta   90.00
_cell.angle_gamma   90.00
#
_symmetry.space_group_name_H-M   'P 1'
#
loop_
_entity.id
_entity.type
_entity.pdbx_description
1 polymer ?
#
loop_
_entity_poly.entity_id
_entity_poly.type
_entity_poly.pdbx_seq_one_letter_code
_entity_poly.pdbx_strand_id
1 'polypeptide(L)'
;MSTNNKYASIRPLTIRDSSKAAKTLYKAFKTDVLSRYVSKHLEDQPEYRQKVDIALYEAYVYSHILRGLVFGIEYDPSSATEEVDDGTGISNAECFETVSLWAPPGVNIDDPITFARSYYKFAWLTGAAGRKRVFTTFFGALVFNFHDALGKEDNDAYALVYLASTPAARGKGNARKMLEYMFETHIDKENKLTYLESSSAVNIPIYEKFGFRWVRDMIIGDENDPNGDFARLNVMVRGNKALHDEKIYSWIIELVYGPNKETALLELGKKREEYDDLALVLWYSFGVMTSLLEEIVAVYPLLSPSNLNPNNSNRVCNALALLQCVASHLETRNLFLQAHLPLFLYPFLNTNSKQRPFEYLRLTSLGVIGALVKNDTPEVIQFLLTTEIIPLCLNIMESSSELSKTVAIFIVQKILVDDAGLSYICQTYERFNAVTGVLKTMVEQLVNQQTGRLLKHVVRCYLRLSDNVEARNILRQQLPEPLKDGTFGMILRDDGATKRCLAQLLVNLSE
;
A
#
# COMPACT_ATOMS: atom_id res chain seq x y z
N MET A 1 -0.64 37.36 -14.34
CA MET A 1 -1.76 36.55 -14.84
C MET A 1 -1.24 35.63 -15.94
N SER A 2 -0.79 34.43 -15.59
CA SER A 2 -0.47 33.35 -16.54
C SER A 2 -1.00 32.07 -15.90
N THR A 3 -2.29 31.80 -16.11
CA THR A 3 -2.93 30.59 -15.59
C THR A 3 -2.92 29.52 -16.68
N ASN A 4 -1.97 28.60 -16.54
CA ASN A 4 -2.05 27.16 -16.82
C ASN A 4 -2.90 26.69 -18.02
N ASN A 5 -2.19 26.41 -19.13
CA ASN A 5 -2.69 25.61 -20.25
C ASN A 5 -2.78 24.09 -19.93
N LYS A 6 -2.37 23.65 -18.73
CA LYS A 6 -2.27 22.22 -18.32
C LYS A 6 -3.64 21.50 -18.28
N TYR A 7 -4.71 22.20 -17.88
CA TYR A 7 -6.05 21.62 -17.66
C TYR A 7 -7.15 22.24 -18.52
N ALA A 8 -6.80 22.91 -19.62
CA ALA A 8 -7.77 23.64 -20.45
C ALA A 8 -8.90 22.77 -21.04
N SER A 9 -8.71 21.45 -21.11
CA SER A 9 -9.71 20.48 -21.59
C SER A 9 -10.75 20.08 -20.54
N ILE A 10 -10.53 20.40 -19.27
CA ILE A 10 -11.44 20.05 -18.17
C ILE A 10 -12.39 21.21 -17.94
N ARG A 11 -13.71 20.92 -17.95
CA ARG A 11 -14.74 21.91 -17.59
C ARG A 11 -15.69 21.38 -16.52
N PRO A 12 -16.20 22.25 -15.62
CA PRO A 12 -17.32 21.90 -14.77
C PRO A 12 -18.57 21.62 -15.62
N LEU A 13 -19.36 20.64 -15.20
CA LEU A 13 -20.60 20.25 -15.86
C LEU A 13 -21.81 20.95 -15.22
N THR A 14 -22.83 21.19 -16.04
CA THR A 14 -24.10 21.81 -15.63
C THR A 14 -25.24 20.82 -15.79
N ILE A 15 -26.44 21.17 -15.27
CA ILE A 15 -27.63 20.30 -15.37
C ILE A 15 -27.92 19.85 -16.80
N ARG A 16 -27.60 20.68 -17.81
CA ARG A 16 -27.78 20.36 -19.24
C ARG A 16 -26.90 19.21 -19.72
N ASP A 17 -25.79 18.98 -19.05
CA ASP A 17 -24.82 17.93 -19.36
C ASP A 17 -25.19 16.57 -18.73
N SER A 18 -26.18 16.54 -17.82
CA SER A 18 -26.47 15.34 -17.00
C SER A 18 -26.74 14.09 -17.82
N SER A 19 -27.54 14.22 -18.89
CA SER A 19 -27.87 13.10 -19.77
C SER A 19 -26.64 12.58 -20.53
N LYS A 20 -25.80 13.49 -21.04
CA LYS A 20 -24.56 13.14 -21.76
C LYS A 20 -23.55 12.45 -20.82
N ALA A 21 -23.40 12.97 -19.60
CA ALA A 21 -22.54 12.37 -18.59
C ALA A 21 -23.05 11.01 -18.08
N ALA A 22 -24.37 10.83 -17.94
CA ALA A 22 -24.97 9.55 -17.58
C ALA A 22 -24.70 8.47 -18.63
N LYS A 23 -24.81 8.82 -19.91
CA LYS A 23 -24.43 7.93 -21.03
C LYS A 23 -22.94 7.54 -20.95
N THR A 24 -22.05 8.49 -20.64
CA THR A 24 -20.62 8.22 -20.41
C THR A 24 -20.39 7.20 -19.29
N LEU A 25 -21.07 7.38 -18.14
CA LEU A 25 -20.97 6.46 -17.00
C LEU A 25 -21.45 5.05 -17.38
N TYR A 26 -22.62 4.96 -18.02
CA TYR A 26 -23.16 3.67 -18.49
C TYR A 26 -22.19 2.95 -19.43
N LYS A 27 -21.66 3.67 -20.43
CA LYS A 27 -20.70 3.12 -21.40
C LYS A 27 -19.39 2.66 -20.75
N ALA A 28 -18.94 3.34 -19.69
CA ALA A 28 -17.73 2.96 -18.97
C ALA A 28 -17.92 1.75 -18.03
N PHE A 29 -19.10 1.61 -17.42
CA PHE A 29 -19.38 0.65 -16.34
C PHE A 29 -20.40 -0.45 -16.68
N LYS A 30 -20.89 -0.58 -17.92
CA LYS A 30 -21.86 -1.61 -18.32
C LYS A 30 -21.47 -3.05 -17.90
N THR A 31 -20.19 -3.36 -17.90
CA THR A 31 -19.67 -4.69 -17.50
C THR A 31 -19.18 -4.75 -16.06
N ASP A 32 -19.30 -3.67 -15.31
CA ASP A 32 -18.83 -3.55 -13.94
C ASP A 32 -19.66 -4.41 -12.96
N VAL A 33 -18.99 -5.00 -11.97
CA VAL A 33 -19.62 -5.93 -11.01
C VAL A 33 -20.67 -5.20 -10.15
N LEU A 34 -20.39 -3.95 -9.76
CA LEU A 34 -21.32 -3.16 -8.96
C LEU A 34 -22.55 -2.75 -9.78
N SER A 35 -22.33 -2.30 -11.02
CA SER A 35 -23.42 -2.00 -11.95
C SER A 35 -24.33 -3.22 -12.16
N ARG A 36 -23.73 -4.42 -12.28
CA ARG A 36 -24.48 -5.66 -12.38
C ARG A 36 -25.29 -6.01 -11.14
N TYR A 37 -24.69 -5.86 -9.97
CA TYR A 37 -25.38 -6.09 -8.70
C TYR A 37 -26.62 -5.20 -8.54
N VAL A 38 -26.50 -3.91 -8.86
CA VAL A 38 -27.58 -2.91 -8.69
C VAL A 38 -28.81 -3.23 -9.54
N SER A 39 -28.61 -3.62 -10.81
CA SER A 39 -29.71 -3.93 -11.74
C SER A 39 -29.96 -5.42 -11.97
N LYS A 40 -29.48 -6.30 -11.09
CA LYS A 40 -29.65 -7.76 -11.19
C LYS A 40 -31.11 -8.21 -11.34
N HIS A 41 -32.04 -7.51 -10.68
CA HIS A 41 -33.48 -7.77 -10.77
C HIS A 41 -34.08 -7.58 -12.18
N LEU A 42 -33.33 -7.02 -13.14
CA LEU A 42 -33.73 -6.81 -14.53
C LEU A 42 -32.83 -7.56 -15.51
N GLU A 43 -32.09 -8.57 -15.07
CA GLU A 43 -31.12 -9.29 -15.89
C GLU A 43 -31.75 -9.94 -17.14
N ASP A 44 -33.00 -10.40 -17.02
CA ASP A 44 -33.78 -10.99 -18.12
C ASP A 44 -34.31 -9.97 -19.14
N GLN A 45 -34.13 -8.66 -18.91
CA GLN A 45 -34.67 -7.58 -19.75
C GLN A 45 -33.58 -6.55 -20.12
N PRO A 46 -32.64 -6.89 -21.02
CA PRO A 46 -31.43 -6.08 -21.24
C PRO A 46 -31.71 -4.65 -21.74
N GLU A 47 -32.66 -4.46 -22.66
CA GLU A 47 -33.00 -3.12 -23.15
C GLU A 47 -33.67 -2.25 -22.09
N TYR A 48 -34.51 -2.86 -21.25
CA TYR A 48 -35.18 -2.14 -20.16
C TYR A 48 -34.19 -1.81 -19.05
N ARG A 49 -33.33 -2.76 -18.70
CA ARG A 49 -32.21 -2.60 -17.78
C ARG A 49 -31.31 -1.43 -18.17
N GLN A 50 -30.93 -1.32 -19.44
CA GLN A 50 -30.15 -0.18 -19.93
C GLN A 50 -30.83 1.16 -19.62
N LYS A 51 -32.15 1.27 -19.83
CA LYS A 51 -32.90 2.50 -19.50
C LYS A 51 -32.90 2.80 -18.00
N VAL A 52 -33.00 1.77 -17.16
CA VAL A 52 -32.97 1.90 -15.70
C VAL A 52 -31.58 2.32 -15.21
N ASP A 53 -30.52 1.70 -15.72
CA ASP A 53 -29.13 2.01 -15.36
C ASP A 53 -28.76 3.45 -15.75
N ILE A 54 -29.14 3.89 -16.97
CA ILE A 54 -28.91 5.28 -17.40
C ILE A 54 -29.69 6.25 -16.51
N ALA A 55 -30.93 5.93 -16.11
CA ALA A 55 -31.70 6.78 -15.21
C ALA A 55 -31.06 6.87 -13.81
N LEU A 56 -30.42 5.81 -13.33
CA LEU A 56 -29.65 5.84 -12.08
C LEU A 56 -28.42 6.73 -12.19
N TYR A 57 -27.62 6.57 -13.26
CA TYR A 57 -26.45 7.42 -13.49
C TYR A 57 -26.82 8.88 -13.69
N GLU A 58 -27.93 9.16 -14.38
CA GLU A 58 -28.47 10.52 -14.53
C GLU A 58 -28.84 11.12 -13.18
N ALA A 59 -29.46 10.35 -12.28
CA ALA A 59 -29.77 10.79 -10.93
C ALA A 59 -28.50 11.11 -10.11
N TYR A 60 -27.46 10.27 -10.19
CA TYR A 60 -26.16 10.52 -9.56
C TYR A 60 -25.50 11.80 -10.10
N VAL A 61 -25.42 11.95 -11.42
CA VAL A 61 -24.83 13.15 -12.02
C VAL A 61 -25.60 14.41 -11.61
N TYR A 62 -26.93 14.35 -11.67
CA TYR A 62 -27.77 15.48 -11.32
C TYR A 62 -27.62 15.89 -9.85
N SER A 63 -27.61 14.93 -8.91
CA SER A 63 -27.41 15.22 -7.48
C SER A 63 -26.04 15.84 -7.21
N HIS A 64 -25.00 15.35 -7.89
CA HIS A 64 -23.63 15.87 -7.74
C HIS A 64 -23.43 17.21 -8.44
N ILE A 65 -24.19 17.55 -9.49
CA ILE A 65 -24.19 18.91 -10.05
C ILE A 65 -24.84 19.89 -9.08
N LEU A 66 -25.89 19.48 -8.36
CA LEU A 66 -26.60 20.36 -7.44
C LEU A 66 -25.82 20.66 -6.16
N ARG A 67 -25.09 19.68 -5.63
CA ARG A 67 -24.44 19.80 -4.32
C ARG A 67 -22.96 19.46 -4.29
N GLY A 68 -22.47 18.69 -5.25
CA GLY A 68 -21.08 18.24 -5.32
C GLY A 68 -20.29 18.95 -6.43
N LEU A 69 -19.31 18.23 -6.98
CA LEU A 69 -18.50 18.71 -8.11
C LEU A 69 -18.53 17.67 -9.23
N VAL A 70 -18.80 18.12 -10.44
CA VAL A 70 -18.81 17.26 -11.64
C VAL A 70 -17.99 17.91 -12.74
N PHE A 71 -17.04 17.17 -13.28
CA PHE A 71 -16.16 17.63 -14.35
C PHE A 71 -16.19 16.68 -15.54
N GLY A 72 -16.02 17.22 -16.74
CA GLY A 72 -15.99 16.46 -17.99
C GLY A 72 -14.91 16.95 -18.94
N ILE A 73 -14.37 16.01 -19.73
CA ILE A 73 -13.54 16.26 -20.91
C ILE A 73 -14.40 15.94 -22.13
N GLU A 74 -14.55 16.92 -23.03
CA GLU A 74 -15.39 16.80 -24.22
C GLU A 74 -14.85 15.76 -25.20
N TYR A 75 -15.78 15.13 -25.93
CA TYR A 75 -15.44 14.32 -27.09
C TYR A 75 -14.77 15.18 -28.16
N ASP A 76 -13.57 14.78 -28.58
CA ASP A 76 -12.85 15.42 -29.68
C ASP A 76 -12.99 14.58 -30.97
N PRO A 77 -13.79 15.04 -31.95
CA PRO A 77 -14.01 14.35 -33.22
C PRO A 77 -12.73 14.16 -34.03
N SER A 78 -11.70 15.01 -33.83
CA SER A 78 -10.44 14.91 -34.55
C SER A 78 -9.56 13.74 -34.07
N SER A 79 -9.83 13.25 -32.86
CA SER A 79 -9.16 12.10 -32.24
C SER A 79 -10.00 10.82 -32.29
N ALA A 80 -11.06 10.81 -33.12
CA ALA A 80 -11.99 9.71 -33.24
C ALA A 80 -11.30 8.47 -33.84
N THR A 81 -11.21 7.41 -33.06
CA THR A 81 -10.97 6.05 -33.57
C THR A 81 -12.26 5.47 -34.15
N GLU A 82 -12.17 4.43 -34.98
CA GLU A 82 -13.34 3.71 -35.49
C GLU A 82 -14.32 3.40 -34.34
N GLU A 83 -15.62 3.61 -34.57
CA GLU A 83 -16.64 3.26 -33.59
C GLU A 83 -16.69 1.75 -33.43
N VAL A 84 -16.13 1.28 -32.32
CA VAL A 84 -16.27 -0.11 -31.89
C VAL A 84 -17.67 -0.28 -31.34
N ASP A 85 -18.44 -1.21 -31.91
CA ASP A 85 -19.73 -1.62 -31.36
C ASP A 85 -19.51 -2.27 -29.98
N ASP A 86 -19.88 -1.54 -28.93
CA ASP A 86 -19.85 -1.98 -27.54
C ASP A 86 -21.20 -2.57 -27.09
N GLY A 87 -22.12 -2.77 -28.04
CA GLY A 87 -23.47 -3.25 -27.84
C GLY A 87 -24.33 -2.33 -26.97
N THR A 88 -23.97 -1.04 -26.84
CA THR A 88 -24.79 -0.05 -26.11
C THR A 88 -25.74 0.71 -27.03
N GLY A 89 -25.44 0.78 -28.34
CA GLY A 89 -26.15 1.65 -29.28
C GLY A 89 -25.96 3.15 -29.00
N ILE A 90 -24.98 3.53 -28.16
CA ILE A 90 -24.66 4.93 -27.83
C ILE A 90 -23.37 5.33 -28.56
N SER A 91 -23.49 6.29 -29.47
CA SER A 91 -22.35 6.82 -30.23
C SER A 91 -21.35 7.56 -29.32
N ASN A 92 -20.07 7.64 -29.74
CA ASN A 92 -19.07 8.35 -28.93
C ASN A 92 -19.37 9.86 -28.82
N ALA A 93 -20.03 10.44 -29.84
CA ALA A 93 -20.43 11.85 -29.86
C ALA A 93 -21.52 12.18 -28.81
N GLU A 94 -22.31 11.19 -28.40
CA GLU A 94 -23.30 11.30 -27.33
C GLU A 94 -22.71 11.18 -25.92
N CYS A 95 -21.39 11.02 -25.81
CA CYS A 95 -20.67 10.91 -24.55
C CYS A 95 -19.61 12.01 -24.42
N PHE A 96 -19.16 12.19 -23.19
CA PHE A 96 -17.87 12.80 -22.90
C PHE A 96 -16.78 11.74 -23.05
N GLU A 97 -15.52 12.15 -23.23
CA GLU A 97 -14.41 11.19 -23.16
C GLU A 97 -14.24 10.65 -21.74
N THR A 98 -14.24 11.56 -20.76
CA THR A 98 -14.04 11.24 -19.35
C THR A 98 -14.90 12.16 -18.48
N VAL A 99 -15.51 11.59 -17.44
CA VAL A 99 -16.32 12.31 -16.44
C VAL A 99 -15.90 11.90 -15.04
N SER A 100 -15.84 12.86 -14.11
CA SER A 100 -15.61 12.59 -12.68
C SER A 100 -16.64 13.27 -11.80
N LEU A 101 -17.16 12.54 -10.81
CA LEU A 101 -18.13 13.01 -9.81
C LEU A 101 -17.49 12.96 -8.42
N TRP A 102 -17.61 14.06 -7.69
CA TRP A 102 -17.02 14.21 -6.36
C TRP A 102 -18.03 14.74 -5.35
N ALA A 103 -17.96 14.21 -4.14
CA ALA A 103 -18.65 14.75 -2.97
C ALA A 103 -17.65 15.53 -2.11
N PRO A 104 -17.82 16.85 -1.93
CA PRO A 104 -16.99 17.64 -1.02
C PRO A 104 -17.26 17.32 0.46
N PRO A 105 -16.33 17.66 1.36
CA PRO A 105 -16.49 17.48 2.80
C PRO A 105 -17.75 18.18 3.34
N GLY A 106 -18.46 17.51 4.26
CA GLY A 106 -19.64 18.06 4.94
C GLY A 106 -20.89 18.26 4.06
N VAL A 107 -20.87 17.82 2.79
CA VAL A 107 -22.03 17.94 1.90
C VAL A 107 -22.91 16.70 1.97
N ASN A 108 -24.14 16.87 2.43
CA ASN A 108 -25.17 15.84 2.29
C ASN A 108 -25.78 15.87 0.87
N ILE A 109 -25.28 15.00 -0.02
CA ILE A 109 -25.79 14.85 -1.39
C ILE A 109 -27.21 14.26 -1.41
N ASP A 110 -27.54 13.44 -0.41
CA ASP A 110 -28.82 12.75 -0.28
C ASP A 110 -29.87 13.55 0.51
N ASP A 111 -29.72 14.88 0.58
CA ASP A 111 -30.74 15.79 1.11
C ASP A 111 -32.13 15.46 0.50
N PRO A 112 -33.22 15.41 1.29
CA PRO A 112 -34.53 14.97 0.82
C PRO A 112 -35.04 15.67 -0.45
N ILE A 113 -34.76 16.98 -0.61
CA ILE A 113 -35.20 17.74 -1.79
C ILE A 113 -34.40 17.32 -3.03
N THR A 114 -33.08 17.25 -2.89
CA THR A 114 -32.17 16.81 -3.95
C THR A 114 -32.47 15.38 -4.35
N PHE A 115 -32.62 14.49 -3.37
CA PHE A 115 -32.95 13.09 -3.57
C PHE A 115 -34.25 12.91 -4.35
N ALA A 116 -35.33 13.59 -3.93
CA ALA A 116 -36.63 13.52 -4.61
C ALA A 116 -36.56 14.02 -6.06
N ARG A 117 -35.82 15.10 -6.32
CA ARG A 117 -35.65 15.68 -7.66
C ARG A 117 -34.80 14.83 -8.59
N SER A 118 -33.77 14.17 -8.06
CA SER A 118 -32.83 13.38 -8.86
C SER A 118 -33.36 11.98 -9.17
N TYR A 119 -33.94 11.30 -8.17
CA TYR A 119 -34.19 9.86 -8.25
C TYR A 119 -35.63 9.47 -8.64
N TYR A 120 -36.57 10.42 -8.82
CA TYR A 120 -37.97 10.07 -9.11
C TYR A 120 -38.12 9.19 -10.37
N LYS A 121 -37.37 9.50 -11.45
CA LYS A 121 -37.40 8.77 -12.71
C LYS A 121 -36.90 7.34 -12.52
N PHE A 122 -35.76 7.18 -11.84
CA PHE A 122 -35.20 5.87 -11.50
C PHE A 122 -36.16 5.07 -10.60
N ALA A 123 -36.70 5.69 -9.55
CA ALA A 123 -37.61 5.05 -8.60
C ALA A 123 -38.88 4.51 -9.26
N TRP A 124 -39.37 5.19 -10.30
CA TRP A 124 -40.49 4.73 -11.11
C TRP A 124 -40.10 3.55 -12.00
N LEU A 125 -38.99 3.64 -12.73
CA LEU A 125 -38.53 2.62 -13.69
C LEU A 125 -38.07 1.31 -13.01
N THR A 126 -37.37 1.37 -11.89
CA THR A 126 -36.71 0.19 -11.29
C THR A 126 -37.66 -0.73 -10.52
N GLY A 127 -38.90 -0.31 -10.23
CA GLY A 127 -39.86 -1.09 -9.46
C GLY A 127 -39.49 -1.29 -7.98
N ALA A 128 -40.30 -2.07 -7.25
CA ALA A 128 -40.15 -2.23 -5.80
C ALA A 128 -38.85 -2.94 -5.39
N ALA A 129 -38.46 -3.97 -6.15
CA ALA A 129 -37.23 -4.71 -5.90
C ALA A 129 -35.98 -3.83 -6.06
N GLY A 130 -35.92 -3.05 -7.14
CA GLY A 130 -34.82 -2.12 -7.39
C GLY A 130 -34.76 -0.99 -6.37
N ARG A 131 -35.90 -0.41 -5.95
CA ARG A 131 -35.94 0.62 -4.91
C ARG A 131 -35.37 0.12 -3.58
N LYS A 132 -35.75 -1.09 -3.14
CA LYS A 132 -35.21 -1.70 -1.91
C LYS A 132 -33.70 -1.93 -2.04
N ARG A 133 -33.27 -2.50 -3.17
CA ARG A 133 -31.86 -2.80 -3.42
C ARG A 133 -30.99 -1.54 -3.45
N VAL A 134 -31.42 -0.48 -4.12
CA VAL A 134 -30.63 0.75 -4.25
C VAL A 134 -30.73 1.63 -3.00
N PHE A 135 -31.94 2.02 -2.61
CA PHE A 135 -32.13 3.04 -1.57
C PHE A 135 -31.93 2.51 -0.15
N THR A 136 -32.13 1.22 0.09
CA THR A 136 -31.95 0.63 1.42
C THR A 136 -30.62 -0.09 1.54
N THR A 137 -30.34 -1.03 0.64
CA THR A 137 -29.16 -1.89 0.77
C THR A 137 -27.90 -1.19 0.27
N PHE A 138 -27.90 -0.70 -0.98
CA PHE A 138 -26.70 -0.14 -1.60
C PHE A 138 -26.30 1.19 -0.96
N PHE A 139 -27.19 2.17 -0.86
CA PHE A 139 -26.86 3.48 -0.28
C PHE A 139 -26.53 3.37 1.22
N GLY A 140 -27.24 2.51 1.94
CA GLY A 140 -26.93 2.23 3.35
C GLY A 140 -25.53 1.64 3.53
N ALA A 141 -25.12 0.73 2.64
CA ALA A 141 -23.76 0.17 2.65
C ALA A 141 -22.72 1.26 2.35
N LEU A 142 -22.90 2.08 1.30
CA LEU A 142 -21.95 3.14 0.95
C LEU A 142 -21.71 4.12 2.12
N VAL A 143 -22.80 4.58 2.76
CA VAL A 143 -22.72 5.51 3.90
C VAL A 143 -22.00 4.84 5.07
N PHE A 144 -22.37 3.60 5.41
CA PHE A 144 -21.68 2.84 6.46
C PHE A 144 -20.19 2.68 6.16
N ASN A 145 -19.83 2.32 4.93
CA ASN A 145 -18.45 2.12 4.52
C ASN A 145 -17.62 3.39 4.64
N PHE A 146 -18.17 4.51 4.22
CA PHE A 146 -17.53 5.82 4.28
C PHE A 146 -17.22 6.21 5.74
N HIS A 147 -18.23 6.13 6.62
CA HIS A 147 -18.07 6.46 8.04
C HIS A 147 -17.11 5.50 8.76
N ASP A 148 -17.20 4.20 8.48
CA ASP A 148 -16.37 3.19 9.16
C ASP A 148 -14.91 3.22 8.66
N ALA A 149 -14.67 3.63 7.41
CA ALA A 149 -13.31 3.78 6.88
C ALA A 149 -12.60 5.04 7.37
N LEU A 150 -13.31 6.15 7.54
CA LEU A 150 -12.75 7.45 7.92
C LEU A 150 -12.92 7.78 9.42
N GLY A 151 -13.78 7.05 10.13
CA GLY A 151 -14.05 7.26 11.54
C GLY A 151 -14.50 8.70 11.84
N LYS A 152 -13.71 9.41 12.67
CA LYS A 152 -14.01 10.80 13.08
C LYS A 152 -13.72 11.85 12.00
N GLU A 153 -13.07 11.45 10.91
CA GLU A 153 -12.63 12.34 9.82
C GLU A 153 -13.58 12.27 8.60
N ASP A 154 -14.72 11.59 8.76
CA ASP A 154 -15.76 11.42 7.74
C ASP A 154 -16.23 12.74 7.13
N ASN A 155 -16.45 13.76 7.96
CA ASN A 155 -16.92 15.07 7.53
C ASN A 155 -15.83 15.94 6.89
N ASP A 156 -14.58 15.45 6.84
CA ASP A 156 -13.41 16.20 6.39
C ASP A 156 -12.72 15.61 5.14
N ALA A 157 -13.44 14.77 4.38
CA ALA A 157 -12.92 14.09 3.20
C ALA A 157 -13.72 14.37 1.92
N TYR A 158 -13.01 14.47 0.80
CA TYR A 158 -13.61 14.41 -0.53
C TYR A 158 -13.86 12.94 -0.92
N ALA A 159 -15.06 12.59 -1.36
CA ALA A 159 -15.34 11.26 -1.91
C ALA A 159 -15.31 11.30 -3.45
N LEU A 160 -14.48 10.46 -4.07
CA LEU A 160 -14.57 10.17 -5.49
C LEU A 160 -15.68 9.14 -5.72
N VAL A 161 -16.82 9.60 -6.24
CA VAL A 161 -18.00 8.75 -6.42
C VAL A 161 -17.95 8.00 -7.75
N TYR A 162 -17.56 8.69 -8.82
CA TYR A 162 -17.34 8.04 -10.12
C TYR A 162 -16.18 8.69 -10.87
N LEU A 163 -15.37 7.86 -11.55
CA LEU A 163 -14.40 8.26 -12.55
C LEU A 163 -14.58 7.36 -13.78
N ALA A 164 -15.27 7.86 -14.80
CA ALA A 164 -15.55 7.11 -16.02
C ALA A 164 -14.73 7.63 -17.18
N SER A 165 -14.13 6.72 -17.95
CA SER A 165 -13.63 7.00 -19.30
C SER A 165 -14.28 6.02 -20.27
N THR A 166 -14.79 6.52 -21.39
CA THR A 166 -15.32 5.66 -22.46
C THR A 166 -14.22 4.75 -22.99
N PRO A 167 -14.54 3.59 -23.58
CA PRO A 167 -13.54 2.69 -24.16
C PRO A 167 -12.58 3.39 -25.13
N ALA A 168 -13.09 4.30 -25.97
CA ALA A 168 -12.30 5.07 -26.93
C ALA A 168 -11.36 6.12 -26.29
N ALA A 169 -11.64 6.55 -25.05
CA ALA A 169 -10.82 7.53 -24.33
C ALA A 169 -9.75 6.89 -23.41
N ARG A 170 -9.79 5.57 -23.21
CA ARG A 170 -8.82 4.85 -22.38
C ARG A 170 -7.42 4.94 -23.01
N GLY A 171 -6.40 5.12 -22.19
CA GLY A 171 -5.01 5.29 -22.65
C GLY A 171 -4.62 6.73 -23.04
N LYS A 172 -5.57 7.67 -23.20
CA LYS A 172 -5.28 9.09 -23.51
C LYS A 172 -4.77 9.92 -22.31
N GLY A 173 -4.69 9.32 -21.12
CA GLY A 173 -4.26 9.99 -19.89
C GLY A 173 -5.32 10.90 -19.25
N ASN A 174 -6.57 10.91 -19.74
CA ASN A 174 -7.64 11.78 -19.24
C ASN A 174 -7.98 11.55 -17.76
N ALA A 175 -8.03 10.28 -17.31
CA ALA A 175 -8.27 9.95 -15.91
C ALA A 175 -7.20 10.55 -14.98
N ARG A 176 -5.92 10.47 -15.39
CA ARG A 176 -4.80 11.09 -14.68
C ARG A 176 -4.97 12.61 -14.60
N LYS A 177 -5.31 13.25 -15.72
CA LYS A 177 -5.55 14.71 -15.77
C LYS A 177 -6.69 15.12 -14.84
N MET A 178 -7.80 14.37 -14.80
CA MET A 178 -8.93 14.66 -13.90
C MET A 178 -8.55 14.58 -12.42
N LEU A 179 -7.82 13.53 -12.04
CA LEU A 179 -7.35 13.35 -10.66
C LEU A 179 -6.36 14.46 -10.27
N GLU A 180 -5.34 14.71 -11.09
CA GLU A 180 -4.35 15.78 -10.84
C GLU A 180 -5.02 17.16 -10.75
N TYR A 181 -5.98 17.45 -11.63
CA TYR A 181 -6.76 18.68 -11.54
C TYR A 181 -7.45 18.82 -10.19
N MET A 182 -8.19 17.79 -9.74
CA MET A 182 -8.88 17.84 -8.44
C MET A 182 -7.93 17.98 -7.26
N PHE A 183 -6.82 17.25 -7.27
CA PHE A 183 -5.81 17.34 -6.22
C PHE A 183 -5.18 18.73 -6.16
N GLU A 184 -4.69 19.25 -7.29
CA GLU A 184 -3.99 20.54 -7.33
C GLU A 184 -4.92 21.74 -7.12
N THR A 185 -6.20 21.64 -7.50
CA THR A 185 -7.10 22.81 -7.48
C THR A 185 -7.99 22.89 -6.24
N HIS A 186 -8.38 21.76 -5.66
CA HIS A 186 -9.31 21.69 -4.52
C HIS A 186 -8.69 20.98 -3.32
N ILE A 187 -8.32 19.70 -3.46
CA ILE A 187 -8.07 18.81 -2.32
C ILE A 187 -6.74 19.12 -1.59
N ASP A 188 -5.62 19.23 -2.32
CA ASP A 188 -4.30 19.44 -1.68
C ASP A 188 -4.16 20.85 -1.10
N LYS A 189 -4.87 21.83 -1.66
CA LYS A 189 -4.88 23.20 -1.11
C LYS A 189 -5.55 23.28 0.25
N GLU A 190 -6.58 22.47 0.46
CA GLU A 190 -7.32 22.39 1.72
C GLU A 190 -6.71 21.35 2.68
N ASN A 191 -5.69 20.62 2.23
CA ASN A 191 -5.07 19.49 2.94
C ASN A 191 -6.12 18.50 3.47
N LYS A 192 -7.04 18.08 2.59
CA LYS A 192 -8.15 17.18 2.93
C LYS A 192 -7.90 15.75 2.48
N LEU A 193 -8.50 14.82 3.20
CA LEU A 193 -8.51 13.42 2.84
C LEU A 193 -9.27 13.20 1.53
N THR A 194 -8.90 12.16 0.81
CA THR A 194 -9.70 11.66 -0.32
C THR A 194 -10.08 10.21 -0.11
N TYR A 195 -11.35 9.90 -0.31
CA TYR A 195 -11.89 8.57 -0.20
C TYR A 195 -12.39 8.07 -1.56
N LEU A 196 -12.19 6.78 -1.83
CA LEU A 196 -12.83 6.12 -2.96
C LEU A 196 -13.10 4.63 -2.67
N GLU A 197 -14.04 4.07 -3.43
CA GLU A 197 -14.30 2.64 -3.48
C GLU A 197 -14.11 2.14 -4.91
N SER A 198 -13.19 1.20 -5.12
CA SER A 198 -12.99 0.61 -6.44
C SER A 198 -13.74 -0.71 -6.57
N SER A 199 -14.60 -0.82 -7.58
CA SER A 199 -15.29 -2.08 -7.96
C SER A 199 -14.39 -3.08 -8.70
N SER A 200 -13.11 -2.74 -8.91
CA SER A 200 -12.16 -3.58 -9.62
C SER A 200 -10.76 -3.48 -9.01
N ALA A 201 -10.25 -4.62 -8.54
CA ALA A 201 -8.91 -4.73 -7.97
C ALA A 201 -7.80 -4.36 -8.97
N VAL A 202 -8.07 -4.43 -10.28
CA VAL A 202 -7.13 -4.02 -11.35
C VAL A 202 -6.79 -2.53 -11.28
N ASN A 203 -7.68 -1.72 -10.69
CA ASN A 203 -7.46 -0.27 -10.58
C ASN A 203 -6.64 0.12 -9.35
N ILE A 204 -6.43 -0.77 -8.37
CA ILE A 204 -5.69 -0.47 -7.13
C ILE A 204 -4.28 0.10 -7.44
N PRO A 205 -3.45 -0.54 -8.30
CA PRO A 205 -2.12 -0.02 -8.61
C PRO A 205 -2.14 1.32 -9.37
N ILE A 206 -3.28 1.70 -9.96
CA ILE A 206 -3.45 3.01 -10.59
C ILE A 206 -3.63 4.06 -9.50
N TYR A 207 -4.52 3.82 -8.53
CA TYR A 207 -4.76 4.75 -7.42
C TYR A 207 -3.59 4.87 -6.45
N GLU A 208 -2.82 3.79 -6.22
CA GLU A 208 -1.58 3.84 -5.43
C GLU A 208 -0.57 4.86 -5.98
N LYS A 209 -0.50 5.01 -7.31
CA LYS A 209 0.36 6.03 -7.95
C LYS A 209 -0.08 7.47 -7.65
N PHE A 210 -1.31 7.67 -7.18
CA PHE A 210 -1.84 8.97 -6.76
C PHE A 210 -1.85 9.16 -5.24
N GLY A 211 -1.23 8.25 -4.49
CA GLY A 211 -1.12 8.31 -3.03
C GLY A 211 -2.32 7.72 -2.29
N PHE A 212 -3.17 6.92 -2.95
CA PHE A 212 -4.18 6.16 -2.22
C PHE A 212 -3.57 4.89 -1.65
N ARG A 213 -3.93 4.57 -0.40
CA ARG A 213 -3.63 3.28 0.23
C ARG A 213 -4.90 2.43 0.29
N TRP A 214 -4.73 1.14 0.02
CA TRP A 214 -5.79 0.16 0.28
C TRP A 214 -6.03 0.05 1.79
N VAL A 215 -7.28 0.16 2.21
CA VAL A 215 -7.69 0.05 3.62
C VAL A 215 -8.25 -1.32 3.90
N ARG A 216 -9.20 -1.78 3.08
CA ARG A 216 -9.89 -3.07 3.22
C ARG A 216 -10.76 -3.38 2.00
N ASP A 217 -11.22 -4.62 1.95
CA ASP A 217 -12.30 -5.03 1.05
C ASP A 217 -13.65 -4.94 1.77
N MET A 218 -14.68 -4.52 1.03
CA MET A 218 -16.06 -4.47 1.46
C MET A 218 -16.92 -5.27 0.48
N ILE A 219 -17.96 -5.92 1.00
CA ILE A 219 -18.89 -6.71 0.19
C ILE A 219 -20.27 -6.11 0.33
N ILE A 220 -20.91 -5.86 -0.80
CA ILE A 220 -22.31 -5.47 -0.88
C ILE A 220 -23.09 -6.67 -1.42
N GLY A 221 -24.13 -7.10 -0.70
CA GLY A 221 -24.90 -8.30 -1.05
C GLY A 221 -24.51 -9.52 -0.21
N ASP A 222 -24.75 -10.71 -0.73
CA ASP A 222 -24.43 -11.98 -0.06
C ASP A 222 -23.31 -12.72 -0.81
N GLU A 223 -22.12 -12.78 -0.20
CA GLU A 223 -20.95 -13.47 -0.78
C GLU A 223 -21.18 -14.97 -0.95
N ASN A 224 -22.11 -15.55 -0.18
CA ASN A 224 -22.42 -16.98 -0.24
C ASN A 224 -23.58 -17.29 -1.18
N ASP A 225 -24.16 -16.30 -1.86
CA ASP A 225 -25.24 -16.55 -2.82
C ASP A 225 -24.69 -17.38 -4.00
N PRO A 226 -25.26 -18.57 -4.29
CA PRO A 226 -24.79 -19.44 -5.36
C PRO A 226 -24.93 -18.81 -6.76
N ASN A 227 -25.74 -17.75 -6.90
CA ASN A 227 -25.91 -16.99 -8.13
C ASN A 227 -25.00 -15.75 -8.19
N GLY A 228 -24.07 -15.58 -7.24
CA GLY A 228 -23.13 -14.46 -7.19
C GLY A 228 -23.82 -13.10 -7.06
N ASP A 229 -24.80 -12.96 -6.15
CA ASP A 229 -25.48 -11.67 -5.89
C ASP A 229 -24.69 -10.79 -4.90
N PHE A 230 -23.45 -10.47 -5.27
CA PHE A 230 -22.62 -9.56 -4.50
C PHE A 230 -21.70 -8.72 -5.39
N ALA A 231 -21.22 -7.61 -4.84
CA ALA A 231 -20.16 -6.81 -5.40
C ALA A 231 -19.08 -6.57 -4.33
N ARG A 232 -17.81 -6.80 -4.71
CA ARG A 232 -16.67 -6.49 -3.86
C ARG A 232 -16.12 -5.11 -4.22
N LEU A 233 -15.95 -4.27 -3.22
CA LEU A 233 -15.38 -2.92 -3.33
C LEU A 233 -14.09 -2.84 -2.53
N ASN A 234 -13.03 -2.33 -3.14
CA ASN A 234 -11.75 -2.07 -2.50
C ASN A 234 -11.75 -0.63 -1.99
N VAL A 235 -11.82 -0.45 -0.67
CA VAL A 235 -11.82 0.87 -0.03
C VAL A 235 -10.41 1.42 -0.05
N MET A 236 -10.23 2.62 -0.58
CA MET A 236 -8.94 3.30 -0.63
C MET A 236 -9.05 4.73 -0.12
N VAL A 237 -8.03 5.16 0.63
CA VAL A 237 -7.96 6.50 1.21
C VAL A 237 -6.63 7.14 0.82
N ARG A 238 -6.65 8.42 0.48
CA ARG A 238 -5.47 9.26 0.28
C ARG A 238 -5.37 10.22 1.46
N GLY A 239 -4.25 10.15 2.18
CA GLY A 239 -4.00 10.90 3.40
C GLY A 239 -3.69 12.38 3.19
N ASN A 240 -3.64 13.12 4.30
CA ASN A 240 -3.11 14.48 4.35
C ASN A 240 -1.62 14.47 4.01
N LYS A 241 -1.08 15.61 3.57
CA LYS A 241 0.35 15.76 3.30
C LYS A 241 1.06 16.33 4.52
N ALA A 242 2.14 15.68 4.95
CA ALA A 242 3.04 16.17 5.99
C ALA A 242 3.57 17.56 5.66
N LEU A 243 3.79 17.86 4.38
CA LEU A 243 4.25 19.17 3.89
C LEU A 243 3.30 20.32 4.28
N HIS A 244 2.01 20.03 4.51
CA HIS A 244 0.98 21.03 4.79
C HIS A 244 0.50 21.01 6.25
N ASP A 245 1.07 20.15 7.09
CA ASP A 245 0.78 20.14 8.53
C ASP A 245 1.74 21.07 9.29
N GLU A 246 1.19 22.16 9.85
CA GLU A 246 1.94 23.12 10.67
C GLU A 246 2.65 22.47 11.85
N LYS A 247 2.07 21.41 12.44
CA LYS A 247 2.70 20.68 13.55
C LYS A 247 3.93 19.93 13.07
N ILE A 248 3.86 19.26 11.92
CA ILE A 248 5.03 18.60 11.32
C ILE A 248 6.13 19.63 11.09
N TYR A 249 5.80 20.78 10.48
CA TYR A 249 6.77 21.85 10.26
C TYR A 249 7.40 22.34 11.57
N SER A 250 6.60 22.54 12.63
CA SER A 250 7.10 22.94 13.95
C SER A 250 8.06 21.91 14.55
N TRP A 251 7.76 20.61 14.44
CA TRP A 251 8.64 19.56 14.95
C TRP A 251 9.91 19.40 14.12
N ILE A 252 9.84 19.62 12.80
CA ILE A 252 11.04 19.65 11.95
C ILE A 252 11.98 20.79 12.36
N ILE A 253 11.46 21.98 12.65
CA ILE A 253 12.27 23.09 13.17
C ILE A 253 12.86 22.75 14.54
N GLU A 254 12.05 22.22 15.46
CA GLU A 254 12.50 21.83 16.79
C GLU A 254 13.58 20.73 16.75
N LEU A 255 13.49 19.80 15.78
CA LEU A 255 14.48 18.74 15.57
C LEU A 255 15.86 19.29 15.16
N VAL A 256 15.89 20.33 14.33
CA VAL A 256 17.15 20.86 13.76
C VAL A 256 17.74 21.97 14.62
N TYR A 257 16.90 22.86 15.16
CA TYR A 257 17.34 24.10 15.81
C TYR A 257 16.82 24.29 17.23
N GLY A 258 15.83 23.49 17.65
CA GLY A 258 15.11 23.70 18.91
C GLY A 258 15.74 22.98 20.10
N PRO A 259 15.44 23.44 21.33
CA PRO A 259 15.85 22.75 22.56
C PRO A 259 15.07 21.45 22.80
N ASN A 260 13.91 21.26 22.16
CA ASN A 260 13.02 20.11 22.40
C ASN A 260 13.19 18.99 21.38
N LYS A 261 14.42 18.78 20.90
CA LYS A 261 14.78 17.77 19.88
C LYS A 261 14.22 16.38 20.17
N GLU A 262 14.28 15.93 21.43
CA GLU A 262 13.80 14.61 21.85
C GLU A 262 12.28 14.44 21.71
N THR A 263 11.51 15.48 22.07
CA THR A 263 10.05 15.50 21.89
C THR A 263 9.69 15.49 20.41
N ALA A 264 10.40 16.28 19.60
CA ALA A 264 10.18 16.33 18.16
C ALA A 264 10.44 14.97 17.49
N LEU A 265 11.52 14.28 17.86
CA LEU A 265 11.82 12.92 17.39
C LEU A 265 10.68 11.95 17.71
N LEU A 266 10.15 12.00 18.93
CA LEU A 266 9.07 11.12 19.36
C LEU A 266 7.77 11.39 18.59
N GLU A 267 7.36 12.65 18.46
CA GLU A 267 6.10 13.00 17.81
C GLU A 267 6.16 12.75 16.29
N LEU A 268 7.25 13.11 15.62
CA LEU A 268 7.46 12.74 14.21
C LEU A 268 7.47 11.21 14.03
N GLY A 269 8.09 10.48 14.97
CA GLY A 269 8.15 9.02 14.95
C GLY A 269 6.77 8.35 15.04
N LYS A 270 5.82 8.95 15.76
CA LYS A 270 4.42 8.49 15.83
C LYS A 270 3.64 8.78 14.54
N LYS A 271 3.99 9.85 13.83
CA LYS A 271 3.31 10.32 12.61
C LYS A 271 3.77 9.65 11.32
N ARG A 272 4.81 8.81 11.37
CA ARG A 272 5.39 8.15 10.18
C ARG A 272 4.43 7.23 9.41
N GLU A 273 3.40 6.70 10.05
CA GLU A 273 2.40 5.80 9.42
C GLU A 273 1.14 6.58 8.97
N GLU A 274 1.02 7.84 9.39
CA GLU A 274 -0.08 8.74 9.06
C GLU A 274 0.16 9.51 7.75
N TYR A 275 1.44 9.84 7.48
CA TYR A 275 1.86 10.66 6.35
C TYR A 275 2.78 9.89 5.41
N ASP A 276 2.32 9.63 4.19
CA ASP A 276 3.10 8.93 3.16
C ASP A 276 4.30 9.77 2.68
N ASP A 277 4.15 11.10 2.65
CA ASP A 277 5.17 12.06 2.18
C ASP A 277 6.13 12.52 3.30
N LEU A 278 5.99 12.04 4.55
CA LEU A 278 6.87 12.44 5.64
C LEU A 278 8.34 12.13 5.33
N ALA A 279 8.62 11.00 4.65
CA ALA A 279 9.96 10.66 4.21
C ALA A 279 10.58 11.73 3.30
N LEU A 280 9.78 12.32 2.39
CA LEU A 280 10.21 13.41 1.52
C LEU A 280 10.50 14.67 2.33
N VAL A 281 9.61 15.02 3.26
CA VAL A 281 9.80 16.17 4.15
C VAL A 281 11.08 16.01 4.97
N LEU A 282 11.31 14.84 5.57
CA LEU A 282 12.52 14.56 6.35
C LEU A 282 13.79 14.67 5.50
N TRP A 283 13.78 14.14 4.27
CA TRP A 283 14.95 14.13 3.41
C TRP A 283 15.31 15.52 2.86
N TYR A 284 14.31 16.26 2.38
CA TYR A 284 14.51 17.54 1.69
C TYR A 284 14.53 18.75 2.63
N SER A 285 14.12 18.60 3.89
CA SER A 285 14.27 19.66 4.88
C SER A 285 15.72 19.84 5.28
N PHE A 286 16.21 21.08 5.18
CA PHE A 286 17.59 21.41 5.47
C PHE A 286 17.98 21.04 6.91
N GLY A 287 19.11 20.35 7.08
CA GLY A 287 19.67 19.98 8.38
C GLY A 287 19.08 18.72 9.03
N VAL A 288 17.90 18.24 8.61
CA VAL A 288 17.23 17.09 9.27
C VAL A 288 18.08 15.82 9.24
N MET A 289 18.56 15.41 8.06
CA MET A 289 19.38 14.18 7.95
C MET A 289 20.68 14.28 8.76
N THR A 290 21.28 15.48 8.83
CA THR A 290 22.45 15.75 9.68
C THR A 290 22.11 15.61 11.15
N SER A 291 20.98 16.18 11.59
CA SER A 291 20.50 16.09 12.97
C SER A 291 20.17 14.65 13.38
N LEU A 292 19.64 13.83 12.47
CA LEU A 292 19.39 12.40 12.70
C LEU A 292 20.69 11.60 12.81
N LEU A 293 21.70 11.90 11.99
CA LEU A 293 23.01 11.26 12.07
C LEU A 293 23.77 11.63 13.34
N GLU A 294 23.63 12.88 13.80
CA GLU A 294 24.18 13.32 15.09
C GLU A 294 23.64 12.46 16.25
N GLU A 295 22.33 12.13 16.25
CA GLU A 295 21.73 11.25 17.26
C GLU A 295 22.34 9.84 17.25
N ILE A 296 22.69 9.31 16.07
CA ILE A 296 23.35 8.01 15.94
C ILE A 296 24.78 8.09 16.50
N VAL A 297 25.57 9.06 16.03
CA VAL A 297 26.99 9.17 16.38
C VAL A 297 27.17 9.48 17.88
N ALA A 298 26.25 10.24 18.48
CA ALA A 298 26.26 10.54 19.92
C ALA A 298 26.19 9.28 20.81
N VAL A 299 25.66 8.17 20.27
CA VAL A 299 25.56 6.89 21.01
C VAL A 299 26.82 6.04 20.89
N TYR A 300 27.68 6.26 19.90
CA TYR A 300 28.89 5.42 19.69
C TYR A 300 29.79 5.28 20.92
N PRO A 301 30.09 6.35 21.69
CA PRO A 301 30.91 6.23 22.90
C PRO A 301 30.27 5.36 24.00
N LEU A 302 28.96 5.12 23.94
CA LEU A 302 28.21 4.33 24.92
C LEU A 302 28.14 2.84 24.57
N LEU A 303 28.63 2.44 23.40
CA LEU A 303 28.61 1.04 22.95
C LEU A 303 29.74 0.23 23.61
N SER A 304 30.91 0.84 23.77
CA SER A 304 32.11 0.21 24.34
C SER A 304 32.88 1.21 25.22
N PRO A 305 32.87 1.06 26.57
CA PRO A 305 32.18 0.03 27.34
C PRO A 305 30.65 0.16 27.26
N SER A 306 29.92 -0.94 27.50
CA SER A 306 28.46 -1.02 27.30
C SER A 306 27.63 -0.23 28.33
N ASN A 307 27.64 1.10 28.20
CA ASN A 307 27.05 2.07 29.13
C ASN A 307 25.73 2.68 28.60
N LEU A 308 25.10 2.06 27.61
CA LEU A 308 23.83 2.54 27.03
C LEU A 308 22.67 2.37 28.01
N ASN A 309 22.13 3.49 28.49
CA ASN A 309 20.95 3.51 29.34
C ASN A 309 19.63 3.50 28.52
N PRO A 310 18.47 3.22 29.14
CA PRO A 310 17.18 3.19 28.46
C PRO A 310 16.79 4.51 27.77
N ASN A 311 17.10 5.67 28.37
CA ASN A 311 16.71 6.97 27.81
C ASN A 311 17.45 7.25 26.50
N ASN A 312 18.78 7.07 26.50
CA ASN A 312 19.62 7.25 25.32
C ASN A 312 19.23 6.24 24.22
N SER A 313 18.94 4.99 24.59
CA SER A 313 18.45 3.97 23.64
C SER A 313 17.11 4.36 23.01
N ASN A 314 16.13 4.81 23.81
CA ASN A 314 14.83 5.24 23.31
C ASN A 314 14.96 6.44 22.36
N ARG A 315 15.77 7.43 22.74
CA ARG A 315 15.99 8.64 21.94
C ARG A 315 16.58 8.33 20.56
N VAL A 316 17.67 7.55 20.51
CA VAL A 316 18.26 7.16 19.21
C VAL A 316 17.32 6.25 18.42
N CYS A 317 16.54 5.38 19.08
CA CYS A 317 15.56 4.54 18.38
C CYS A 317 14.43 5.36 17.73
N ASN A 318 14.04 6.49 18.32
CA ASN A 318 13.12 7.42 17.65
C ASN A 318 13.74 8.01 16.37
N ALA A 319 15.03 8.36 16.40
CA ALA A 319 15.75 8.80 15.19
C ALA A 319 15.86 7.66 14.15
N LEU A 320 16.16 6.43 14.58
CA LEU A 320 16.19 5.26 13.70
C LEU A 320 14.82 4.98 13.07
N ALA A 321 13.72 5.19 13.78
CA ALA A 321 12.37 5.04 13.23
C ALA A 321 12.08 6.05 12.10
N LEU A 322 12.60 7.27 12.19
CA LEU A 322 12.53 8.26 11.11
C LEU A 322 13.42 7.86 9.93
N LEU A 323 14.61 7.33 10.18
CA LEU A 323 15.46 6.78 9.10
C LEU A 323 14.82 5.56 8.43
N GLN A 324 14.11 4.73 9.18
CA GLN A 324 13.32 3.63 8.62
C GLN A 324 12.21 4.15 7.69
N CYS A 325 11.54 5.25 8.06
CA CYS A 325 10.56 5.92 7.19
C CYS A 325 11.21 6.35 5.86
N VAL A 326 12.35 7.05 5.93
CA VAL A 326 13.13 7.49 4.76
C VAL A 326 13.60 6.30 3.89
N ALA A 327 14.08 5.22 4.51
CA ALA A 327 14.52 4.00 3.82
C ALA A 327 13.37 3.24 3.13
N SER A 328 12.16 3.34 3.66
CA SER A 328 10.99 2.65 3.13
C SER A 328 10.36 3.34 1.92
N HIS A 329 10.52 4.66 1.78
CA HIS A 329 9.88 5.44 0.72
C HIS A 329 10.61 5.33 -0.63
N LEU A 330 9.84 5.20 -1.72
CA LEU A 330 10.36 4.87 -3.05
C LEU A 330 11.35 5.91 -3.61
N GLU A 331 11.10 7.20 -3.36
CA GLU A 331 11.93 8.29 -3.90
C GLU A 331 13.21 8.52 -3.09
N THR A 332 13.17 8.32 -1.77
CA THR A 332 14.30 8.63 -0.88
C THR A 332 15.18 7.42 -0.63
N ARG A 333 14.70 6.20 -0.85
CA ARG A 333 15.48 4.97 -0.63
C ARG A 333 16.83 4.97 -1.36
N ASN A 334 16.82 5.28 -2.65
CA ASN A 334 18.05 5.26 -3.44
C ASN A 334 19.02 6.35 -2.98
N LEU A 335 18.50 7.52 -2.58
CA LEU A 335 19.31 8.59 -2.02
C LEU A 335 19.92 8.19 -0.66
N PHE A 336 19.12 7.53 0.20
CA PHE A 336 19.55 6.97 1.48
C PHE A 336 20.69 5.95 1.30
N LEU A 337 20.57 5.08 0.29
CA LEU A 337 21.59 4.10 -0.06
C LEU A 337 22.86 4.75 -0.60
N GLN A 338 22.74 5.68 -1.55
CA GLN A 338 23.87 6.41 -2.15
C GLN A 338 24.63 7.25 -1.13
N ALA A 339 23.95 7.77 -0.12
CA ALA A 339 24.57 8.47 1.01
C ALA A 339 25.26 7.52 2.02
N HIS A 340 25.25 6.20 1.79
CA HIS A 340 25.87 5.19 2.63
C HIS A 340 25.39 5.22 4.11
N LEU A 341 24.20 5.75 4.36
CA LEU A 341 23.61 5.87 5.69
C LEU A 341 23.44 4.53 6.44
N PRO A 342 23.15 3.39 5.78
CA PRO A 342 23.11 2.09 6.46
C PRO A 342 24.38 1.75 7.25
N LEU A 343 25.56 2.22 6.79
CA LEU A 343 26.84 1.89 7.44
C LEU A 343 26.96 2.46 8.86
N PHE A 344 26.26 3.56 9.15
CA PHE A 344 26.21 4.13 10.50
C PHE A 344 25.46 3.23 11.49
N LEU A 345 24.72 2.23 11.01
CA LEU A 345 23.95 1.33 11.88
C LEU A 345 24.74 0.07 12.26
N TYR A 346 25.84 -0.23 11.56
CA TYR A 346 26.60 -1.47 11.77
C TYR A 346 27.28 -1.55 13.15
N PRO A 347 27.81 -0.45 13.72
CA PRO A 347 28.30 -0.46 15.09
C PRO A 347 27.22 -0.89 16.11
N PHE A 348 25.95 -0.56 15.86
CA PHE A 348 24.83 -0.99 16.72
C PHE A 348 24.55 -2.49 16.58
N LEU A 349 24.55 -3.00 15.35
CA LEU A 349 24.35 -4.42 15.06
C LEU A 349 25.47 -5.32 15.60
N ASN A 350 26.70 -4.79 15.71
CA ASN A 350 27.86 -5.52 16.21
C ASN A 350 27.94 -5.60 17.75
N THR A 351 26.98 -5.04 18.48
CA THR A 351 26.97 -5.08 19.94
C THR A 351 26.56 -6.45 20.48
N ASN A 352 27.23 -6.94 21.52
CA ASN A 352 26.97 -8.26 22.12
C ASN A 352 26.25 -8.22 23.49
N SER A 353 26.01 -7.02 24.03
CA SER A 353 25.32 -6.86 25.33
C SER A 353 23.87 -7.31 25.23
N LYS A 354 23.43 -8.18 26.15
CA LYS A 354 22.05 -8.68 26.25
C LYS A 354 21.12 -7.78 27.07
N GLN A 355 21.59 -6.62 27.49
CA GLN A 355 20.75 -5.67 28.21
C GLN A 355 19.63 -5.14 27.29
N ARG A 356 18.45 -4.88 27.87
CA ARG A 356 17.27 -4.41 27.13
C ARG A 356 17.53 -3.18 26.23
N PRO A 357 18.30 -2.15 26.65
CA PRO A 357 18.61 -1.01 25.78
C PRO A 357 19.39 -1.39 24.50
N PHE A 358 20.26 -2.40 24.58
CA PHE A 358 21.03 -2.89 23.44
C PHE A 358 20.21 -3.80 22.52
N GLU A 359 19.36 -4.66 23.07
CA GLU A 359 18.41 -5.46 22.28
C GLU A 359 17.46 -4.56 21.48
N TYR A 360 16.92 -3.51 22.11
CA TYR A 360 16.03 -2.56 21.44
C TYR A 360 16.74 -1.77 20.33
N LEU A 361 17.99 -1.35 20.59
CA LEU A 361 18.83 -0.68 19.62
C LEU A 361 19.10 -1.55 18.38
N ARG A 362 19.49 -2.82 18.59
CA ARG A 362 19.71 -3.78 17.50
C ARG A 362 18.43 -4.04 16.69
N LEU A 363 17.31 -4.30 17.37
CA LEU A 363 16.03 -4.54 16.72
C LEU A 363 15.60 -3.36 15.83
N THR A 364 15.72 -2.13 16.34
CA THR A 364 15.32 -0.93 15.60
C THR A 364 16.25 -0.69 14.41
N SER A 365 17.56 -0.94 14.59
CA SER A 365 18.55 -0.83 13.52
C SER A 365 18.31 -1.87 12.40
N LEU A 366 18.00 -3.12 12.76
CA LEU A 366 17.56 -4.15 11.81
C LEU A 366 16.27 -3.75 11.09
N GLY A 367 15.37 -3.02 11.75
CA GLY A 367 14.15 -2.47 11.15
C GLY A 367 14.44 -1.56 9.96
N VAL A 368 15.46 -0.71 10.06
CA VAL A 368 15.91 0.15 8.95
C VAL A 368 16.43 -0.69 7.77
N ILE A 369 17.31 -1.65 8.03
CA ILE A 369 17.87 -2.54 6.99
C ILE A 369 16.77 -3.41 6.37
N GLY A 370 15.86 -3.92 7.19
CA GLY A 370 14.69 -4.69 6.78
C GLY A 370 13.76 -3.91 5.85
N ALA A 371 13.58 -2.61 6.10
CA ALA A 371 12.81 -1.73 5.22
C ALA A 371 13.45 -1.55 3.84
N LEU A 372 14.78 -1.49 3.75
CA LEU A 372 15.50 -1.38 2.48
C LEU A 372 15.32 -2.62 1.59
N VAL A 373 15.43 -3.81 2.18
CA VAL A 373 15.33 -5.08 1.43
C VAL A 373 13.89 -5.53 1.14
N LYS A 374 12.89 -4.85 1.69
CA LYS A 374 11.48 -5.26 1.57
C LYS A 374 10.96 -5.25 0.13
N ASN A 375 11.43 -4.31 -0.68
CA ASN A 375 10.93 -4.04 -2.04
C ASN A 375 11.79 -4.68 -3.14
N ASP A 376 12.61 -5.68 -2.81
CA ASP A 376 13.31 -6.52 -3.80
C ASP A 376 14.10 -5.71 -4.85
N THR A 377 14.77 -4.65 -4.38
CA THR A 377 15.57 -3.74 -5.22
C THR A 377 17.00 -4.29 -5.37
N PRO A 378 17.45 -4.73 -6.56
CA PRO A 378 18.76 -5.37 -6.74
C PRO A 378 19.94 -4.50 -6.29
N GLU A 379 19.85 -3.18 -6.46
CA GLU A 379 20.89 -2.23 -6.05
C GLU A 379 21.12 -2.25 -4.53
N VAL A 380 20.06 -2.46 -3.75
CA VAL A 380 20.16 -2.60 -2.29
C VAL A 380 20.90 -3.89 -1.93
N ILE A 381 20.59 -5.00 -2.61
CA ILE A 381 21.28 -6.28 -2.36
C ILE A 381 22.76 -6.14 -2.72
N GLN A 382 23.08 -5.59 -3.88
CA GLN A 382 24.46 -5.38 -4.30
C GLN A 382 25.25 -4.54 -3.30
N PHE A 383 24.67 -3.45 -2.81
CA PHE A 383 25.28 -2.64 -1.75
C PHE A 383 25.56 -3.50 -0.50
N LEU A 384 24.55 -4.20 0.01
CA LEU A 384 24.65 -5.00 1.23
C LEU A 384 25.69 -6.14 1.13
N LEU A 385 25.87 -6.73 -0.04
CA LEU A 385 26.89 -7.76 -0.28
C LEU A 385 28.33 -7.20 -0.17
N THR A 386 28.52 -5.91 -0.49
CA THR A 386 29.84 -5.26 -0.40
C THR A 386 30.19 -4.76 1.00
N THR A 387 29.25 -4.79 1.95
CA THR A 387 29.37 -4.13 3.25
C THR A 387 29.25 -5.09 4.44
N GLU A 388 29.41 -6.40 4.24
CA GLU A 388 29.46 -7.39 5.33
C GLU A 388 28.22 -7.44 6.25
N ILE A 389 27.01 -7.18 5.72
CA ILE A 389 25.79 -7.30 6.54
C ILE A 389 25.48 -8.75 6.95
N ILE A 390 25.91 -9.73 6.15
CA ILE A 390 25.60 -11.16 6.36
C ILE A 390 26.20 -11.64 7.69
N PRO A 391 27.52 -11.49 7.97
CA PRO A 391 28.08 -11.82 9.28
C PRO A 391 27.33 -11.19 10.47
N LEU A 392 26.95 -9.92 10.37
CA LEU A 392 26.20 -9.22 11.43
C LEU A 392 24.83 -9.87 11.66
N CYS A 393 24.11 -10.20 10.58
CA CYS A 393 22.81 -10.88 10.70
C CYS A 393 22.94 -12.29 11.27
N LEU A 394 23.97 -13.04 10.87
CA LEU A 394 24.23 -14.40 11.37
C LEU A 394 24.50 -14.40 12.88
N ASN A 395 25.33 -13.47 13.39
CA ASN A 395 25.59 -13.33 14.82
C ASN A 395 24.31 -13.05 15.63
N ILE A 396 23.42 -12.21 15.09
CA ILE A 396 22.12 -11.89 15.71
C ILE A 396 21.19 -13.11 15.67
N MET A 397 21.12 -13.80 14.53
CA MET A 397 20.32 -15.01 14.33
C MET A 397 20.68 -16.12 15.32
N GLU A 398 21.95 -16.22 15.72
CA GLU A 398 22.41 -17.25 16.65
C GLU A 398 21.99 -16.95 18.10
N SER A 399 22.21 -15.73 18.58
CA SER A 399 22.27 -15.45 20.04
C SER A 399 21.36 -14.34 20.59
N SER A 400 20.56 -13.66 19.75
CA SER A 400 19.69 -12.53 20.17
C SER A 400 18.25 -12.95 20.53
N SER A 401 17.41 -11.96 20.89
CA SER A 401 15.97 -12.17 21.11
C SER A 401 15.23 -12.67 19.86
N GLU A 402 14.11 -13.37 20.05
CA GLU A 402 13.31 -13.96 18.95
C GLU A 402 12.88 -12.93 17.89
N LEU A 403 12.51 -11.72 18.33
CA LEU A 403 12.16 -10.62 17.43
C LEU A 403 13.35 -10.21 16.55
N SER A 404 14.53 -9.99 17.15
CA SER A 404 15.76 -9.67 16.42
C SER A 404 16.17 -10.79 15.47
N LYS A 405 16.06 -12.06 15.90
CA LYS A 405 16.29 -13.24 15.05
C LYS A 405 15.36 -13.25 13.84
N THR A 406 14.08 -12.92 14.03
CA THR A 406 13.07 -12.88 12.96
C THR A 406 13.40 -11.83 11.90
N VAL A 407 13.80 -10.63 12.31
CA VAL A 407 14.18 -9.58 11.35
C VAL A 407 15.51 -9.90 10.66
N ALA A 408 16.50 -10.42 11.38
CA ALA A 408 17.79 -10.79 10.82
C ALA A 408 17.67 -11.91 9.77
N ILE A 409 16.93 -12.99 10.07
CA ILE A 409 16.71 -14.06 9.08
C ILE A 409 15.86 -13.57 7.89
N PHE A 410 14.94 -12.63 8.09
CA PHE A 410 14.21 -12.00 6.99
C PHE A 410 15.16 -11.26 6.03
N ILE A 411 16.14 -10.51 6.55
CA ILE A 411 17.15 -9.83 5.73
C ILE A 411 17.99 -10.85 4.95
N VAL A 412 18.51 -11.90 5.62
CA VAL A 412 19.27 -12.97 4.97
C VAL A 412 18.43 -13.70 3.91
N GLN A 413 17.15 -13.95 4.18
CA GLN A 413 16.24 -14.55 3.22
C GLN A 413 16.07 -13.66 1.98
N LYS A 414 15.92 -12.34 2.15
CA LYS A 414 15.80 -11.41 1.02
C LYS A 414 17.08 -11.36 0.19
N ILE A 415 18.25 -11.42 0.82
CA ILE A 415 19.53 -11.56 0.12
C ILE A 415 19.58 -12.87 -0.68
N LEU A 416 19.18 -14.00 -0.08
CA LEU A 416 19.19 -15.30 -0.76
C LEU A 416 18.20 -15.36 -1.94
N VAL A 417 17.06 -14.69 -1.86
CA VAL A 417 16.08 -14.65 -2.95
C VAL A 417 16.69 -14.05 -4.22
N ASP A 418 17.54 -13.03 -4.08
CA ASP A 418 18.28 -12.43 -5.19
C ASP A 418 19.38 -13.37 -5.73
N ASP A 419 19.55 -13.41 -7.06
CA ASP A 419 20.52 -14.30 -7.72
C ASP A 419 21.98 -13.94 -7.38
N ALA A 420 22.30 -12.65 -7.27
CA ALA A 420 23.65 -12.21 -6.88
C ALA A 420 23.93 -12.57 -5.42
N GLY A 421 22.92 -12.45 -4.55
CA GLY A 421 23.02 -12.86 -3.14
C GLY A 421 23.18 -14.37 -2.96
N LEU A 422 22.40 -15.19 -3.67
CA LEU A 422 22.59 -16.64 -3.68
C LEU A 422 23.99 -17.02 -4.18
N SER A 423 24.42 -16.45 -5.31
CA SER A 423 25.75 -16.71 -5.86
C SER A 423 26.86 -16.30 -4.89
N TYR A 424 26.71 -15.19 -4.17
CA TYR A 424 27.69 -14.72 -3.19
C TYR A 424 27.85 -15.69 -2.01
N ILE A 425 26.72 -16.17 -1.46
CA ILE A 425 26.70 -17.08 -0.31
C ILE A 425 27.27 -18.46 -0.71
N CYS A 426 26.90 -18.95 -1.89
CA CYS A 426 27.39 -20.23 -2.40
C CYS A 426 28.78 -20.15 -3.05
N GLN A 427 29.41 -18.96 -3.13
CA GLN A 427 30.69 -18.78 -3.82
C GLN A 427 31.84 -19.55 -3.14
N THR A 428 31.82 -19.64 -1.81
CA THR A 428 32.85 -20.34 -1.05
C THR A 428 32.21 -21.27 -0.04
N TYR A 429 32.87 -22.39 0.23
CA TYR A 429 32.43 -23.34 1.25
C TYR A 429 32.30 -22.68 2.63
N GLU A 430 33.20 -21.75 2.98
CA GLU A 430 33.17 -21.03 4.25
C GLU A 430 31.90 -20.18 4.43
N ARG A 431 31.52 -19.40 3.40
CA ARG A 431 30.29 -18.57 3.44
C ARG A 431 29.05 -19.44 3.51
N PHE A 432 28.98 -20.47 2.68
CA PHE A 432 27.89 -21.43 2.69
C PHE A 432 27.74 -22.09 4.07
N ASN A 433 28.84 -22.62 4.62
CA ASN A 433 28.86 -23.31 5.90
C ASN A 433 28.53 -22.38 7.09
N ALA A 434 28.92 -21.10 7.03
CA ALA A 434 28.54 -20.12 8.04
C ALA A 434 27.01 -19.92 8.08
N VAL A 435 26.37 -19.78 6.91
CA VAL A 435 24.91 -19.62 6.82
C VAL A 435 24.19 -20.90 7.24
N THR A 436 24.57 -22.07 6.70
CA THR A 436 23.89 -23.33 7.03
C THR A 436 24.12 -23.78 8.46
N GLY A 437 25.29 -23.48 9.04
CA GLY A 437 25.59 -23.74 10.44
C GLY A 437 24.62 -23.00 11.37
N VAL A 438 24.41 -21.70 11.15
CA VAL A 438 23.45 -20.92 11.95
C VAL A 438 22.01 -21.37 11.71
N LEU A 439 21.62 -21.66 10.46
CA LEU A 439 20.29 -22.20 10.17
C LEU A 439 20.03 -23.53 10.89
N LYS A 440 21.04 -24.42 10.96
CA LYS A 440 20.95 -25.68 11.71
C LYS A 440 20.73 -25.42 13.20
N THR A 441 21.51 -24.53 13.82
CA THR A 441 21.32 -24.14 15.23
C THR A 441 19.92 -23.59 15.46
N MET A 442 19.37 -22.81 14.52
CA MET A 442 17.99 -22.31 14.62
C MET A 442 16.95 -23.44 14.54
N VAL A 443 17.11 -24.41 13.65
CA VAL A 443 16.21 -25.58 13.57
C VAL A 443 16.21 -26.34 14.89
N GLU A 444 17.39 -26.59 15.49
CA GLU A 444 17.52 -27.28 16.77
C GLU A 444 16.82 -26.53 17.91
N GLN A 445 16.91 -25.19 17.93
CA GLN A 445 16.19 -24.36 18.89
C GLN A 445 14.67 -24.39 18.67
N LEU A 446 14.21 -24.43 17.41
CA LEU A 446 12.80 -24.44 17.04
C LEU A 446 12.06 -25.71 17.45
N VAL A 447 12.75 -26.84 17.58
CA VAL A 447 12.16 -28.09 18.10
C VAL A 447 11.53 -27.86 19.48
N ASN A 448 12.17 -27.06 20.33
CA ASN A 448 11.69 -26.78 21.68
C ASN A 448 10.73 -25.56 21.73
N GLN A 449 11.01 -24.53 20.94
CA GLN A 449 10.26 -23.25 21.01
C GLN A 449 8.95 -23.27 20.22
N GLN A 450 8.84 -24.13 19.22
CA GLN A 450 7.65 -24.31 18.38
C GLN A 450 7.12 -23.00 17.72
N THR A 451 8.03 -22.10 17.31
CA THR A 451 7.71 -20.79 16.74
C THR A 451 7.61 -20.79 15.20
N GLY A 452 6.39 -20.71 14.67
CA GLY A 452 6.12 -20.80 13.22
C GLY A 452 6.71 -19.67 12.36
N ARG A 453 6.84 -18.44 12.89
CA ARG A 453 7.37 -17.29 12.12
C ARG A 453 8.82 -17.51 11.71
N LEU A 454 9.66 -17.95 12.63
CA LEU A 454 11.07 -18.25 12.36
C LEU A 454 11.21 -19.45 11.42
N LEU A 455 10.47 -20.53 11.68
CA LEU A 455 10.50 -21.74 10.85
C LEU A 455 10.22 -21.43 9.37
N LYS A 456 9.23 -20.56 9.10
CA LYS A 456 8.90 -20.11 7.75
C LYS A 456 10.08 -19.49 7.01
N HIS A 457 10.86 -18.64 7.68
CA HIS A 457 12.05 -18.04 7.09
C HIS A 457 13.18 -19.07 6.89
N VAL A 458 13.41 -19.95 7.88
CA VAL A 458 14.40 -21.03 7.80
C VAL A 458 14.14 -21.95 6.61
N VAL A 459 12.90 -22.42 6.45
CA VAL A 459 12.50 -23.28 5.32
C VAL A 459 12.73 -22.59 3.98
N ARG A 460 12.43 -21.29 3.87
CA ARG A 460 12.64 -20.52 2.64
C ARG A 460 14.12 -20.33 2.31
N CYS A 461 14.96 -20.10 3.32
CA CYS A 461 16.41 -20.03 3.12
C CYS A 461 16.96 -21.37 2.59
N TYR A 462 16.60 -22.50 3.21
CA TYR A 462 17.03 -23.82 2.72
C TYR A 462 16.50 -24.14 1.32
N LEU A 463 15.23 -23.85 1.04
CA LEU A 463 14.65 -24.01 -0.29
C LEU A 463 15.45 -23.23 -1.33
N ARG A 464 15.74 -21.96 -1.06
CA ARG A 464 16.50 -21.13 -2.00
C ARG A 464 17.95 -21.59 -2.16
N LEU A 465 18.60 -22.04 -1.09
CA LEU A 465 19.94 -22.65 -1.18
C LEU A 465 19.95 -23.92 -2.06
N SER A 466 18.85 -24.68 -2.10
CA SER A 466 18.74 -25.88 -2.94
C SER A 466 18.69 -25.58 -4.46
N ASP A 467 18.51 -24.33 -4.86
CA ASP A 467 18.56 -23.92 -6.27
C ASP A 467 20.01 -23.93 -6.80
N ASN A 468 21.01 -23.75 -5.94
CA ASN A 468 22.41 -23.89 -6.31
C ASN A 468 22.83 -25.38 -6.28
N VAL A 469 23.41 -25.86 -7.39
CA VAL A 469 23.74 -27.29 -7.58
C VAL A 469 24.74 -27.81 -6.55
N GLU A 470 25.78 -27.03 -6.23
CA GLU A 470 26.81 -27.42 -5.26
C GLU A 470 26.25 -27.44 -3.83
N ALA A 471 25.51 -26.40 -3.46
CA ALA A 471 24.83 -26.31 -2.18
C ALA A 471 23.81 -27.46 -2.00
N ARG A 472 23.03 -27.77 -3.04
CA ARG A 472 22.08 -28.90 -3.06
C ARG A 472 22.78 -30.21 -2.73
N ASN A 473 23.91 -30.50 -3.36
CA ASN A 473 24.68 -31.73 -3.12
C ASN A 473 25.10 -31.86 -1.66
N ILE A 474 25.52 -30.76 -1.02
CA ILE A 474 25.90 -30.74 0.39
C ILE A 474 24.67 -30.88 1.30
N LEU A 475 23.58 -30.17 0.98
CA LEU A 475 22.33 -30.21 1.74
C LEU A 475 21.69 -31.59 1.75
N ARG A 476 21.85 -32.43 0.71
CA ARG A 476 21.38 -33.82 0.74
C ARG A 476 21.92 -34.59 1.95
N GLN A 477 23.17 -34.30 2.34
CA GLN A 477 23.84 -34.98 3.46
C GLN A 477 23.68 -34.22 4.78
N GLN A 478 23.51 -32.90 4.74
CA GLN A 478 23.59 -32.03 5.92
C GLN A 478 22.27 -31.39 6.37
N LEU A 479 21.16 -31.60 5.64
CA LEU A 479 19.86 -31.04 6.05
C LEU A 479 19.46 -31.58 7.43
N PRO A 480 19.07 -30.71 8.39
CA PRO A 480 18.66 -31.13 9.73
C PRO A 480 17.49 -32.12 9.73
N GLU A 481 17.61 -33.21 10.50
CA GLU A 481 16.58 -34.26 10.60
C GLU A 481 15.17 -33.77 10.99
N PRO A 482 15.00 -32.77 11.88
CA PRO A 482 13.65 -32.24 12.20
C PRO A 482 12.88 -31.66 11.01
N LEU A 483 13.56 -31.32 9.91
CA LEU A 483 12.93 -30.87 8.67
C LEU A 483 12.48 -32.04 7.78
N LYS A 484 12.90 -33.27 8.07
CA LYS A 484 12.61 -34.49 7.29
C LYS A 484 11.59 -35.40 7.96
N ASP A 485 11.64 -35.51 9.29
CA ASP A 485 10.94 -36.55 10.07
C ASP A 485 9.50 -36.18 10.48
N GLY A 486 9.02 -35.00 10.10
CA GLY A 486 7.70 -34.51 10.45
C GLY A 486 7.60 -33.84 11.82
N THR A 487 8.72 -33.55 12.50
CA THR A 487 8.78 -32.84 13.80
C THR A 487 7.92 -31.56 13.81
N PHE A 488 7.95 -30.79 12.72
CA PHE A 488 7.20 -29.52 12.62
C PHE A 488 5.76 -29.67 12.09
N GLY A 489 5.23 -30.89 11.96
CA GLY A 489 3.91 -31.14 11.36
C GLY A 489 2.76 -30.40 12.05
N MET A 490 2.81 -30.23 13.37
CA MET A 490 1.78 -29.50 14.14
C MET A 490 1.85 -27.98 13.90
N ILE A 491 3.05 -27.38 13.93
CA ILE A 491 3.23 -25.94 13.68
C ILE A 491 2.79 -25.58 12.26
N LEU A 492 3.06 -26.47 11.31
CA LEU A 492 2.79 -26.26 9.89
C LEU A 492 1.36 -26.63 9.46
N ARG A 493 0.50 -27.08 10.39
CA ARG A 493 -0.88 -27.50 10.05
C ARG A 493 -1.66 -26.40 9.34
N ASP A 494 -1.55 -25.17 9.87
CA ASP A 494 -2.32 -24.02 9.43
C ASP A 494 -1.51 -23.08 8.49
N ASP A 495 -0.23 -23.39 8.23
CA ASP A 495 0.64 -22.66 7.26
C ASP A 495 0.91 -23.49 6.00
N GLY A 496 -0.10 -23.55 5.12
CA GLY A 496 -0.03 -24.29 3.87
C GLY A 496 1.06 -23.80 2.91
N ALA A 497 1.48 -22.54 3.00
CA ALA A 497 2.54 -21.99 2.14
C ALA A 497 3.91 -22.55 2.55
N THR A 498 4.23 -22.50 3.85
CA THR A 498 5.50 -23.05 4.35
C THR A 498 5.56 -24.57 4.18
N LYS A 499 4.44 -25.27 4.34
CA LYS A 499 4.35 -26.72 4.07
C LYS A 499 4.69 -27.07 2.62
N ARG A 500 4.20 -26.30 1.64
CA ARG A 500 4.58 -26.46 0.22
C ARG A 500 6.06 -26.18 -0.02
N CYS A 501 6.61 -25.13 0.59
CA CYS A 501 8.04 -24.83 0.47
C CYS A 501 8.91 -25.97 1.03
N LEU A 502 8.54 -26.54 2.17
CA LEU A 502 9.27 -27.66 2.77
C LEU A 502 9.18 -28.91 1.88
N ALA A 503 8.00 -29.22 1.35
CA ALA A 503 7.84 -30.34 0.41
C ALA A 503 8.70 -30.16 -0.84
N GLN A 504 8.72 -28.96 -1.43
CA GLN A 504 9.55 -28.66 -2.60
C GLN A 504 11.05 -28.78 -2.29
N LEU A 505 11.49 -28.33 -1.10
CA LEU A 505 12.87 -28.51 -0.67
C LEU A 505 13.25 -29.99 -0.64
N LEU A 506 12.40 -30.85 -0.06
CA LEU A 506 12.66 -32.29 -0.01
C LEU A 506 12.69 -32.92 -1.41
N VAL A 507 11.82 -32.47 -2.33
CA VAL A 507 11.84 -32.90 -3.73
C VAL A 507 13.16 -32.50 -4.41
N ASN A 508 13.58 -31.24 -4.28
CA ASN A 508 14.84 -30.75 -4.85
C ASN A 508 16.07 -31.51 -4.36
N LEU A 509 16.02 -32.07 -3.15
CA LEU A 509 17.11 -32.86 -2.56
C LEU A 509 17.01 -34.36 -2.89
N SER A 510 15.87 -34.82 -3.41
CA SER A 510 15.67 -36.20 -3.87
C SER A 510 16.08 -36.40 -5.34
N GLU A 511 15.99 -35.34 -6.14
CA GLU A 511 16.68 -35.20 -7.44
C GLU A 511 18.18 -35.00 -7.24
#